data_AF-A0A1X4I256-F1
#
_entry.id   AF-A0A1X4I256-F1
#
_cell.length_a   1.000
_cell.length_b   1.000
_cell.length_c   1.000
_cell.angle_alpha   90.00
_cell.angle_beta   90.00
_cell.angle_gamma   90.00
#
_symmetry.space_group_name_H-M   'P 1'
#
loop_
_entity.id
_entity.type
_entity.pdbx_description
1 polymer ?
#
loop_
_entity_poly.entity_id
_entity_poly.type
_entity_poly.pdbx_seq_one_letter_code
_entity_poly.pdbx_strand_id
1 'polypeptide(L)'
;MAAGGFCKLPNGTVVVALNLPSPAADAPAGVRVLVHAQNRARALTRLRNLGLRSIYLRGNAAPPTPDEITAVLHHPDGLIWRTTPDTTTLTVELWHPIRALLRRPATPA
;
A
#
# COMPACT_ATOMS: atom_id res chain seq x y z
N MET A 1 -10.54 5.44 -10.01
CA MET A 1 -10.38 6.19 -8.73
C MET A 1 -9.77 5.25 -7.72
N ALA A 2 -8.75 5.67 -6.98
CA ALA A 2 -8.10 4.83 -5.96
C ALA A 2 -9.05 4.58 -4.79
N ALA A 3 -9.49 3.34 -4.59
CA ALA A 3 -10.23 2.93 -3.40
C ALA A 3 -9.26 2.82 -2.22
N GLY A 4 -9.61 3.37 -1.06
CA GLY A 4 -8.74 3.37 0.11
C GLY A 4 -9.50 3.46 1.42
N GLY A 5 -8.79 3.15 2.50
CA GLY A 5 -9.32 3.18 3.86
C GLY A 5 -8.21 3.31 4.90
N PHE A 6 -8.61 3.41 6.16
CA PHE A 6 -7.68 3.47 7.28
C PHE A 6 -8.32 2.87 8.53
N CYS A 7 -7.49 2.37 9.44
CA CYS A 7 -7.89 1.95 10.78
C CYS A 7 -7.03 2.69 11.81
N LYS A 8 -7.66 3.14 12.90
CA LYS A 8 -6.94 3.73 14.04
C LYS A 8 -6.57 2.61 15.01
N LEU A 9 -5.34 2.62 15.48
CA LEU A 9 -4.83 1.68 16.47
C LEU A 9 -5.02 2.24 17.89
N PRO A 10 -5.05 1.37 18.92
CA PRO A 10 -5.23 1.80 20.31
C PRO A 10 -4.11 2.73 20.81
N ASN A 11 -2.93 2.64 20.22
CA ASN A 11 -1.77 3.48 20.52
C ASN A 11 -1.83 4.89 19.89
N GLY A 12 -2.95 5.27 19.25
CA GLY A 12 -3.14 6.57 18.60
C GLY A 12 -2.57 6.68 17.19
N THR A 13 -1.84 5.68 16.70
CA THR A 13 -1.34 5.62 15.32
C THR A 13 -2.40 5.11 14.35
N VAL A 14 -2.14 5.21 13.05
CA VAL A 14 -3.05 4.73 12.00
C VAL A 14 -2.36 3.81 11.02
N VAL A 15 -3.12 2.85 10.51
CA VAL A 15 -2.77 2.07 9.32
C VAL A 15 -3.65 2.55 8.18
N VAL A 16 -3.05 2.99 7.09
CA VAL A 16 -3.74 3.44 5.88
C VAL A 16 -3.54 2.41 4.78
N ALA A 17 -4.63 1.99 4.14
CA ALA A 17 -4.65 1.09 2.99
C ALA A 17 -5.11 1.85 1.74
N LEU A 18 -4.34 1.75 0.66
CA LEU A 18 -4.63 2.42 -0.61
C LEU A 18 -4.42 1.45 -1.76
N ASN A 19 -5.42 1.34 -2.63
CA ASN A 19 -5.29 0.65 -3.90
C ASN A 19 -4.88 1.70 -4.94
N LEU A 20 -3.63 1.63 -5.39
CA LEU A 20 -3.03 2.54 -6.37
C LEU A 20 -2.87 1.81 -7.71
N PRO A 21 -2.91 2.51 -8.85
CA PRO A 21 -2.43 1.92 -10.10
C PRO A 21 -0.95 1.53 -9.94
N SER A 22 -0.53 0.45 -10.59
CA SER A 22 0.87 0.06 -10.56
C SER A 22 1.76 1.18 -11.10
N PRO A 23 2.89 1.49 -10.45
CA PRO A 23 3.85 2.47 -10.96
C PRO A 23 4.63 1.96 -12.19
N ALA A 24 4.59 0.65 -12.48
CA ALA A 24 5.12 0.10 -13.72
C ALA A 24 4.10 0.28 -14.83
N ALA A 25 4.46 1.05 -15.87
CA ALA A 25 3.58 1.44 -16.97
C ALA A 25 2.91 0.24 -17.70
N ASP A 26 3.49 -0.95 -17.62
CA ASP A 26 3.04 -2.18 -18.29
C ASP A 26 2.35 -3.20 -17.37
N ALA A 27 2.14 -2.90 -16.09
CA ALA A 27 1.50 -3.84 -15.16
C ALA A 27 -0.03 -3.62 -15.12
N PRO A 28 -0.86 -4.59 -15.58
CA PRO A 28 -2.31 -4.46 -15.60
C PRO A 28 -2.96 -4.48 -14.20
N ALA A 29 -2.24 -4.96 -13.18
CA ALA A 29 -2.77 -5.14 -11.84
C ALA A 29 -2.50 -3.92 -10.94
N GLY A 30 -3.51 -3.49 -10.19
CA GLY A 30 -3.35 -2.48 -9.15
C GLY A 30 -2.39 -2.95 -8.05
N VAL A 31 -1.87 -2.01 -7.24
CA VAL A 31 -1.07 -2.33 -6.06
C VAL A 31 -1.80 -1.89 -4.80
N ARG A 32 -1.86 -2.76 -3.81
CA ARG A 32 -2.38 -2.45 -2.48
C ARG A 32 -1.24 -2.07 -1.57
N VAL A 33 -1.21 -0.81 -1.15
CA VAL A 33 -0.17 -0.22 -0.32
C VAL A 33 -0.69 0.01 1.09
N LEU A 34 0.08 -0.43 2.08
CA LEU A 34 -0.19 -0.23 3.50
C LEU A 34 0.88 0.64 4.13
N VAL A 35 0.43 1.60 4.93
CA VAL A 35 1.31 2.55 5.62
C VAL A 35 0.92 2.66 7.08
N HIS A 36 1.88 2.37 7.95
CA HIS A 36 1.82 2.72 9.36
C HIS A 36 2.38 4.14 9.57
N ALA A 37 1.60 5.00 10.21
CA ALA A 37 1.99 6.38 10.48
C ALA A 37 1.25 6.94 11.70
N GLN A 38 1.74 8.07 12.22
CA GLN A 38 1.10 8.78 13.35
C GLN A 38 -0.31 9.28 13.02
N ASN A 39 -0.57 9.70 11.79
CA ASN A 39 -1.89 10.12 11.34
C ASN A 39 -2.04 9.98 9.81
N ARG A 40 -3.26 10.18 9.30
CA ARG A 40 -3.57 10.00 7.87
C ARG A 40 -2.74 10.94 7.00
N ALA A 41 -2.56 12.20 7.41
CA ALA A 41 -1.80 13.17 6.64
C ALA A 41 -0.33 12.74 6.49
N ARG A 42 0.30 12.27 7.57
CA ARG A 42 1.68 11.76 7.55
C ARG A 42 1.82 10.52 6.67
N ALA A 43 0.85 9.61 6.68
CA ALA A 43 0.85 8.46 5.77
C ALA A 43 0.86 8.91 4.31
N LEU A 44 -0.01 9.86 3.94
CA LEU A 44 -0.08 10.41 2.59
C LEU A 44 1.19 11.16 2.20
N THR A 45 1.79 11.93 3.11
CA THR A 45 3.07 12.60 2.87
C THR A 45 4.19 11.60 2.59
N ARG A 46 4.29 10.51 3.37
CA ARG A 46 5.31 9.47 3.13
C ARG A 46 5.18 8.88 1.74
N LEU A 47 3.97 8.56 1.30
CA LEU A 47 3.75 8.01 -0.04
C LEU A 47 4.08 9.01 -1.15
N ARG A 48 3.72 10.29 -0.99
CA ARG A 48 4.08 11.34 -1.95
C ARG A 48 5.59 11.52 -2.06
N ASN A 49 6.30 11.47 -0.94
CA ASN A 49 7.77 11.56 -0.91
C ASN A 49 8.44 10.38 -1.63
N LEU A 50 7.75 9.24 -1.74
CA LEU A 50 8.21 8.07 -2.48
C LEU A 50 7.92 8.17 -4.00
N GLY A 51 7.36 9.29 -4.47
CA GLY A 51 7.09 9.52 -5.88
C GLY A 51 5.73 9.00 -6.37
N LEU A 52 4.89 8.48 -5.46
CA LEU A 52 3.53 8.06 -5.80
C LEU A 52 2.63 9.30 -5.95
N ARG A 53 2.28 9.64 -7.20
CA ARG A 53 1.50 10.83 -7.58
C ARG A 53 0.07 10.39 -7.92
N SER A 54 -0.94 11.09 -7.39
CA SER A 54 -2.37 10.72 -7.36
C SER A 54 -2.81 9.85 -6.17
N ILE A 55 -2.57 10.37 -4.96
CA ILE A 55 -3.04 9.72 -3.73
C ILE A 55 -4.03 10.65 -3.03
N TYR A 56 -5.29 10.23 -3.05
CA TYR A 56 -6.37 10.81 -2.27
C TYR A 56 -7.08 9.69 -1.53
N LEU A 57 -7.21 9.86 -0.21
CA LEU A 57 -8.04 9.00 0.60
C LEU A 57 -9.44 9.63 0.65
N ARG A 58 -10.39 9.13 -0.14
CA ARG A 58 -11.80 9.53 -0.04
C ARG A 58 -12.56 8.50 0.78
N GLY A 59 -12.92 8.88 2.00
CA GLY A 59 -13.67 8.02 2.92
C GLY A 59 -12.87 6.81 3.40
N ASN A 60 -13.59 5.79 3.87
CA ASN A 60 -13.05 4.52 4.34
C ASN A 60 -13.71 3.36 3.59
N ALA A 61 -13.65 3.40 2.25
CA ALA A 61 -14.35 2.43 1.40
C ALA A 61 -13.65 1.06 1.36
N ALA A 62 -12.36 1.01 1.69
CA ALA A 62 -11.58 -0.22 1.74
C ALA A 62 -10.64 -0.21 2.96
N PRO A 63 -11.18 -0.35 4.20
CA PRO A 63 -10.36 -0.38 5.40
C PRO A 63 -9.32 -1.51 5.35
N PRO A 64 -8.17 -1.35 6.05
CA PRO A 64 -7.21 -2.43 6.17
C PRO A 64 -7.80 -3.60 6.97
N THR A 65 -7.53 -4.83 6.54
CA THR A 65 -7.94 -6.03 7.29
C THR A 65 -7.03 -6.27 8.51
N PRO A 66 -7.42 -7.12 9.48
CA PRO A 66 -6.57 -7.43 10.64
C PRO A 66 -5.22 -8.04 10.26
N ASP A 67 -5.19 -8.87 9.21
CA ASP A 67 -3.95 -9.45 8.66
C ASP A 67 -3.04 -8.36 8.09
N GLU A 68 -3.62 -7.44 7.30
CA GLU A 68 -2.92 -6.29 6.73
C GLU A 68 -2.31 -5.38 7.82
N ILE A 69 -3.06 -5.13 8.88
CA ILE A 69 -2.58 -4.38 10.05
C ILE A 69 -1.41 -5.09 10.71
N THR A 70 -1.52 -6.41 10.89
CA THR A 70 -0.45 -7.21 11.52
C THR A 70 0.81 -7.18 10.67
N ALA A 71 0.69 -7.36 9.35
CA ALA A 71 1.82 -7.37 8.43
C ALA A 71 2.59 -6.04 8.44
N VAL A 72 1.90 -4.90 8.40
CA VAL A 72 2.58 -3.58 8.35
C VAL A 72 3.26 -3.23 9.68
N LEU A 73 2.70 -3.67 10.82
CA LEU A 73 3.26 -3.42 12.14
C LEU A 73 4.54 -4.21 12.42
N HIS A 74 4.68 -5.39 11.82
CA HIS A 74 5.90 -6.21 11.93
C HIS A 74 6.98 -5.81 10.93
N HIS A 75 6.70 -4.87 10.02
CA HIS A 75 7.65 -4.43 9.02
C HIS A 75 8.51 -3.26 9.53
N PRO A 76 9.85 -3.30 9.41
CA PRO A 76 10.73 -2.27 9.98
C PRO A 76 10.49 -0.87 9.41
N ASP A 77 10.14 -0.77 8.12
CA ASP A 77 9.86 0.51 7.47
C ASP A 77 8.45 1.06 7.78
N GLY A 78 7.57 0.25 8.39
CA GLY A 78 6.14 0.54 8.55
C GLY A 78 5.43 0.81 7.22
N LEU A 79 5.93 0.26 6.11
CA LEU A 79 5.44 0.51 4.76
C LEU A 79 5.65 -0.72 3.87
N ILE A 80 4.54 -1.33 3.46
CA ILE A 80 4.52 -2.54 2.65
C ILE A 80 3.53 -2.40 1.50
N TRP A 81 3.70 -3.22 0.48
CA TRP A 81 2.81 -3.29 -0.67
C TRP A 81 2.67 -4.73 -1.14
N ARG A 82 1.60 -5.00 -1.89
CA ARG A 82 1.42 -6.20 -2.70
C ARG A 82 0.67 -5.84 -3.97
N THR A 83 0.78 -6.63 -5.01
CA THR A 83 -0.11 -6.52 -6.17
C THR A 83 -1.51 -6.96 -5.72
N THR A 84 -2.55 -6.23 -6.14
CA THR A 84 -3.91 -6.69 -5.89
C THR A 84 -4.08 -8.00 -6.65
N PRO A 85 -4.49 -9.09 -5.99
CA PRO A 85 -4.66 -10.36 -6.68
C PRO A 85 -5.69 -10.16 -7.79
N ASP A 86 -5.28 -10.38 -9.04
CA ASP A 86 -6.24 -10.57 -10.11
C ASP A 86 -7.05 -11.81 -9.75
N THR A 87 -8.37 -11.71 -9.87
CA THR A 87 -9.34 -12.76 -9.48
C THR A 87 -9.05 -14.13 -10.11
N THR A 88 -8.18 -14.18 -11.12
CA THR A 88 -7.72 -15.37 -11.85
C THR A 88 -6.48 -16.06 -11.25
N THR A 89 -5.71 -15.41 -10.39
CA THR A 89 -4.50 -15.98 -9.78
C THR A 89 -4.72 -16.31 -8.30
N LEU A 90 -4.84 -17.61 -7.99
CA LEU A 90 -4.93 -18.17 -6.62
C LEU A 90 -3.61 -18.09 -5.83
N THR A 91 -2.60 -17.41 -6.35
CA THR A 91 -1.32 -17.19 -5.67
C THR A 91 -1.46 -16.01 -4.71
N VAL A 92 -1.45 -16.31 -3.40
CA VAL A 92 -1.35 -15.30 -2.36
C VAL A 92 0.04 -14.67 -2.46
N GLU A 93 0.12 -13.54 -3.15
CA GLU A 93 1.36 -12.79 -3.27
C GLU A 93 1.80 -12.29 -1.89
N LEU A 94 3.09 -12.50 -1.58
CA LEU A 94 3.67 -12.13 -0.29
C LEU A 94 3.78 -10.61 -0.15
N TRP A 95 3.76 -10.11 1.09
CA TRP A 95 3.98 -8.70 1.36
C TRP A 95 5.40 -8.28 1.00
N HIS A 96 5.52 -7.28 0.14
CA HIS A 96 6.79 -6.74 -0.30
C HIS A 96 7.12 -5.42 0.42
N PRO A 97 8.38 -5.18 0.77
CA PRO A 97 8.79 -3.88 1.29
C PRO A 97 8.67 -2.82 0.19
N ILE A 98 8.28 -1.58 0.50
CA ILE A 98 8.12 -0.52 -0.52
C ILE A 98 9.40 -0.26 -1.32
N ARG A 99 10.56 -0.52 -0.71
CA ARG A 99 11.85 -0.43 -1.41
C ARG A 99 11.93 -1.38 -2.61
N ALA A 100 11.23 -2.52 -2.60
CA ALA A 100 11.18 -3.44 -3.75
C ALA A 100 10.37 -2.87 -4.92
N LEU A 101 9.35 -2.04 -4.62
CA LEU A 101 8.58 -1.30 -5.63
C LEU A 101 9.41 -0.17 -6.25
N LEU A 102 10.28 0.47 -5.47
CA LEU A 102 11.20 1.51 -5.96
C LEU A 102 12.48 0.97 -6.61
N ARG A 103 12.94 -0.23 -6.21
CA ARG A 103 14.13 -0.91 -6.75
C ARG A 103 13.87 -1.72 -8.02
N ARG A 104 12.74 -1.57 -8.69
CA ARG A 104 12.55 -2.17 -10.03
C ARG A 104 12.88 -1.13 -11.12
N PRO A 105 14.15 -0.96 -11.52
CA PRO A 105 14.47 -0.53 -12.87
C PRO A 105 14.30 -1.74 -13.80
N ALA A 106 13.73 -1.48 -14.98
CA ALA A 106 13.79 -2.28 -16.21
C ALA A 106 13.57 -3.81 -16.09
N THR A 107 12.44 -4.23 -16.65
CA THR A 107 12.27 -5.46 -17.43
C THR A 107 13.61 -6.06 -17.89
N PRO A 108 13.99 -7.30 -17.50
CA PRO A 108 14.91 -8.06 -18.32
C PRO A 108 14.14 -8.54 -19.56
N ALA A 109 14.76 -8.32 -20.71
CA ALA A 109 14.29 -8.67 -22.06
C ALA A 109 14.12 -10.17 -22.29
#